data_AF-A0AAV5AIH2-F1
#
_entry.id   AF-A0AAV5AIH2-F1
#
_cell.length_a   1.000
_cell.length_b   1.000
_cell.length_c   1.000
_cell.angle_alpha   90.00
_cell.angle_beta   90.00
_cell.angle_gamma   90.00
#
_symmetry.space_group_name_H-M   'P 1'
#
loop_
_entity.id
_entity.type
_entity.pdbx_description
1 polymer ?
#
loop_
_entity_poly.entity_id
_entity_poly.type
_entity_poly.pdbx_seq_one_letter_code
_entity_poly.pdbx_strand_id
1 'polypeptide(L)'
;MSILVSSSSDKTVRIWHTGNLEQPLTQLGLIRAHTRPVEALAFEKCTDTSGILYTADSLGSVKVWDLQRSGGSSGECQITLRDDWQPHRTGINSIFIANGLMLSGSSDETFIIDKVPRKSVNSKILHTVSQPAAVKALLPLFLILPEEDYIVAGAGDSIRIYSYDPSSAEDPPELLREIEAHWHDITSLAVWVRTSNLNQVELWVLSASLDSTLRRWNINETLKSNDNLSTPSQQLPPSFKPENHLTEEEERELAELMDDDL
;
A
#
# COMPACT_ATOMS: atom_id res chain seq x y z
N MET A 1 -18.45 -3.22 -20.00
CA MET A 1 -18.80 -4.12 -18.88
C MET A 1 -19.19 -3.29 -17.67
N SER A 2 -20.47 -3.29 -17.27
CA SER A 2 -20.93 -2.62 -16.04
C SER A 2 -21.05 -3.67 -14.94
N ILE A 3 -19.93 -3.89 -14.24
CA ILE A 3 -19.83 -4.80 -13.10
C ILE A 3 -19.27 -4.09 -11.89
N LEU A 4 -19.64 -4.57 -10.71
CA LEU A 4 -18.96 -4.29 -9.45
C LEU A 4 -18.47 -5.62 -8.90
N VAL A 5 -17.25 -5.64 -8.39
CA VAL A 5 -16.68 -6.81 -7.70
C VAL A 5 -16.46 -6.42 -6.24
N SER A 6 -16.86 -7.29 -5.32
CA SER A 6 -16.66 -7.10 -3.90
C SER A 6 -15.98 -8.33 -3.30
N SER A 7 -14.91 -8.12 -2.54
CA SER A 7 -14.26 -9.13 -1.71
C SER A 7 -14.77 -9.02 -0.27
N SER A 8 -14.50 -10.05 0.53
CA SER A 8 -14.94 -10.11 1.92
C SER A 8 -14.02 -10.99 2.77
N SER A 9 -13.98 -10.68 4.07
CA SER A 9 -13.29 -11.51 5.07
C SER A 9 -13.93 -12.89 5.25
N ASP A 10 -15.14 -13.11 4.72
CA ASP A 10 -15.78 -14.43 4.63
C ASP A 10 -15.18 -15.34 3.53
N LYS A 11 -14.08 -14.89 2.90
CA LYS A 11 -13.31 -15.60 1.86
C LYS A 11 -14.03 -15.68 0.51
N THR A 12 -15.12 -14.93 0.35
CA THR A 12 -15.87 -14.89 -0.90
C THR A 12 -15.59 -13.64 -1.71
N VAL A 13 -15.70 -13.79 -3.03
CA VAL A 13 -15.74 -12.66 -3.96
C VAL A 13 -17.05 -12.74 -4.73
N ARG A 14 -17.78 -11.64 -4.76
CA ARG A 14 -19.07 -11.54 -5.46
C ARG A 14 -18.96 -10.58 -6.63
N ILE A 15 -19.63 -10.95 -7.71
CA ILE A 15 -19.71 -10.17 -8.94
C ILE A 15 -21.15 -9.69 -9.07
N TRP A 16 -21.31 -8.40 -9.31
CA TRP A 16 -22.61 -7.73 -9.34
C TRP A 16 -22.80 -6.99 -10.65
N HIS A 17 -24.04 -6.91 -11.12
CA HIS A 17 -24.40 -6.05 -12.24
C HIS A 17 -24.78 -4.65 -11.77
N THR A 18 -24.17 -3.62 -12.36
CA THR A 18 -24.41 -2.21 -12.03
C THR A 18 -25.28 -1.48 -13.06
N GLY A 19 -26.07 -2.20 -13.87
CA GLY A 19 -26.84 -1.62 -14.98
C GLY A 19 -27.95 -0.65 -14.57
N ASN A 20 -28.61 -0.91 -13.43
CA ASN A 20 -29.59 0.01 -12.85
C ASN A 20 -29.31 0.15 -11.35
N LEU A 21 -28.81 1.33 -10.95
CA LEU A 21 -28.46 1.64 -9.55
C LEU A 21 -29.68 2.06 -8.70
N GLU A 22 -30.86 2.19 -9.30
CA GLU A 22 -32.11 2.47 -8.57
C GLU A 22 -32.73 1.20 -7.95
N GLN A 23 -32.21 0.01 -8.31
CA GLN A 23 -32.64 -1.27 -7.77
C GLN A 23 -31.48 -1.98 -7.04
N PRO A 24 -31.78 -2.94 -6.16
CA PRO A 24 -30.75 -3.79 -5.57
C PRO A 24 -29.89 -4.44 -6.65
N LEU A 25 -28.57 -4.46 -6.43
CA LEU A 25 -27.62 -5.04 -7.37
C LEU A 25 -27.93 -6.53 -7.58
N THR A 26 -27.98 -6.96 -8.84
CA THR A 26 -28.15 -8.37 -9.19
C THR A 26 -26.81 -9.08 -9.12
N GLN A 27 -26.72 -10.17 -8.33
CA GLN A 27 -25.52 -10.99 -8.29
C GLN A 27 -25.38 -11.79 -9.59
N LEU A 28 -24.24 -11.64 -10.26
CA LEU A 28 -23.90 -12.36 -11.49
C LEU A 28 -23.04 -13.60 -11.24
N GLY A 29 -22.35 -13.66 -10.10
CA GLY A 29 -21.44 -14.75 -9.79
C GLY A 29 -20.84 -14.68 -8.39
N LEU A 30 -20.27 -15.80 -7.96
CA LEU A 30 -19.69 -16.00 -6.63
C LEU A 30 -18.46 -16.91 -6.73
N ILE A 31 -17.37 -16.47 -6.12
CA ILE A 31 -16.10 -17.21 -6.04
C ILE A 31 -15.87 -17.64 -4.59
N ARG A 32 -15.58 -18.93 -4.38
CA ARG A 32 -15.26 -19.55 -3.09
C ARG A 32 -14.00 -20.40 -3.18
N ALA A 33 -12.88 -19.77 -3.54
CA ALA A 33 -11.62 -20.47 -3.78
C ALA A 33 -10.50 -20.11 -2.81
N HIS A 34 -10.56 -18.94 -2.16
CA HIS A 34 -9.58 -18.58 -1.15
C HIS A 34 -9.86 -19.31 0.16
N THR A 35 -8.78 -19.71 0.84
CA THR A 35 -8.85 -20.33 2.17
C THR A 35 -8.81 -19.29 3.29
N ARG A 36 -8.58 -18.02 2.93
CA ARG A 36 -8.37 -16.85 3.79
C ARG A 36 -9.16 -15.63 3.31
N PRO A 37 -9.38 -14.63 4.18
CA PRO A 37 -9.96 -13.34 3.82
C PRO A 37 -9.36 -12.77 2.53
N VAL A 38 -10.22 -12.32 1.62
CA VAL A 38 -9.78 -11.66 0.39
C VAL A 38 -9.72 -10.16 0.66
N GLU A 39 -8.51 -9.62 0.74
CA GLU A 39 -8.25 -8.26 1.23
C GLU A 39 -8.07 -7.26 0.08
N ALA A 40 -7.59 -7.71 -1.08
CA ALA A 40 -7.37 -6.83 -2.22
C ALA A 40 -7.87 -7.44 -3.55
N LEU A 41 -8.30 -6.55 -4.44
CA LEU A 41 -8.84 -6.87 -5.76
C LEU A 41 -8.25 -5.92 -6.80
N ALA A 42 -7.98 -6.44 -8.00
CA ALA A 42 -7.73 -5.61 -9.18
C ALA A 42 -8.45 -6.21 -10.38
N PHE A 43 -8.97 -5.35 -11.26
CA PHE A 43 -9.73 -5.78 -12.43
C PHE A 43 -9.19 -5.12 -13.69
N GLU A 44 -8.85 -5.94 -14.68
CA GLU A 44 -8.42 -5.51 -16.00
C GLU A 44 -9.55 -5.78 -17.01
N LYS A 45 -10.10 -4.71 -17.60
CA LYS A 45 -11.16 -4.84 -18.62
C LYS A 45 -10.54 -5.19 -19.97
N CYS A 46 -10.88 -6.35 -20.54
CA CYS A 46 -10.44 -6.75 -21.88
C CYS A 46 -11.43 -6.30 -22.97
N THR A 47 -12.73 -6.50 -22.74
CA THR A 47 -13.79 -6.09 -23.68
C THR A 47 -15.00 -5.56 -22.92
N ASP A 48 -16.09 -5.23 -23.61
CA ASP A 48 -17.33 -4.85 -22.93
C ASP A 48 -18.04 -5.99 -22.22
N THR A 49 -17.66 -7.24 -22.50
CA THR A 49 -18.24 -8.43 -21.89
C THR A 49 -17.20 -9.29 -21.19
N SER A 50 -15.90 -8.95 -21.24
CA SER A 50 -14.85 -9.77 -20.63
C SER A 50 -13.79 -8.95 -19.90
N GLY A 51 -13.16 -9.59 -18.93
CA GLY A 51 -12.01 -9.04 -18.22
C GLY A 51 -11.34 -10.06 -17.32
N ILE A 52 -10.23 -9.66 -16.74
CA ILE A 52 -9.41 -10.49 -15.86
C ILE A 52 -9.52 -9.92 -14.45
N LEU A 53 -9.93 -10.75 -13.51
CA LEU A 53 -10.00 -10.39 -12.10
C LEU A 53 -8.83 -11.01 -11.35
N TYR A 54 -8.15 -10.19 -10.55
CA TYR A 54 -7.10 -10.60 -9.63
C TYR A 54 -7.64 -10.48 -8.21
N THR A 55 -7.53 -11.57 -7.45
CA THR A 55 -7.98 -11.64 -6.06
C THR A 55 -6.80 -12.01 -5.17
N ALA A 56 -6.56 -11.22 -4.13
CA ALA A 56 -5.43 -11.41 -3.24
C ALA A 56 -5.89 -11.57 -1.79
N ASP A 57 -5.30 -12.53 -1.07
CA ASP A 57 -5.73 -12.88 0.28
C ASP A 57 -4.75 -12.52 1.40
N SER A 58 -5.23 -12.70 2.63
CA SER A 58 -4.49 -12.42 3.86
C SER A 58 -3.33 -13.39 4.15
N LEU A 59 -3.03 -14.35 3.27
CA LEU A 59 -1.82 -15.19 3.34
C LEU A 59 -0.90 -15.01 2.12
N GLY A 60 -1.16 -13.99 1.30
CA GLY A 60 -0.29 -13.64 0.21
C GLY A 60 -0.49 -14.48 -1.04
N SER A 61 -1.62 -15.20 -1.17
CA SER A 61 -2.00 -15.88 -2.41
C SER A 61 -2.73 -14.91 -3.34
N VAL A 62 -2.37 -14.95 -4.63
CA VAL A 62 -3.05 -14.26 -5.73
C VAL A 62 -3.66 -15.31 -6.64
N LYS A 63 -4.96 -15.17 -6.92
CA LYS A 63 -5.68 -15.96 -7.92
C LYS A 63 -6.18 -15.07 -9.04
N VAL A 64 -6.15 -15.59 -10.25
CA VAL A 64 -6.52 -14.86 -11.47
C VAL A 64 -7.69 -15.55 -12.12
N TRP A 65 -8.69 -14.78 -12.52
CA TRP A 65 -9.95 -15.28 -13.05
C TRP A 65 -10.27 -14.65 -14.38
N ASP A 66 -10.58 -15.46 -15.38
CA ASP A 66 -11.22 -15.00 -16.60
C ASP A 66 -12.71 -14.82 -16.35
N LEU A 67 -13.20 -13.59 -16.56
CA LEU A 67 -14.62 -13.24 -16.48
C LEU A 67 -15.17 -13.05 -17.87
N GLN A 68 -16.24 -13.78 -18.20
CA GLN A 68 -16.97 -13.61 -19.46
C GLN A 68 -18.47 -13.48 -19.18
N ARG A 69 -19.05 -12.35 -19.56
CA ARG A 69 -20.49 -12.10 -19.49
C ARG A 69 -21.15 -12.57 -20.78
N SER A 70 -22.20 -13.37 -20.62
CA SER A 70 -23.12 -13.70 -21.71
C SER A 70 -24.02 -12.50 -22.03
N GLY A 71 -24.23 -12.21 -23.32
CA GLY A 71 -25.09 -11.09 -23.74
C GLY A 71 -26.55 -11.33 -23.35
N GLY A 72 -27.11 -10.48 -22.48
CA GLY A 72 -28.49 -10.57 -22.01
C GLY A 72 -28.75 -9.73 -20.76
N SER A 73 -30.01 -9.34 -20.52
CA SER A 73 -30.43 -8.49 -19.40
C SER A 73 -30.22 -9.11 -18.01
N SER A 74 -30.22 -10.44 -17.91
CA SER A 74 -29.87 -11.20 -16.69
C SER A 74 -28.46 -11.80 -16.70
N GLY A 75 -27.67 -11.52 -17.76
CA GLY A 75 -26.56 -12.35 -18.23
C GLY A 75 -25.64 -12.90 -17.15
N GLU A 76 -25.60 -14.23 -17.03
CA GLU A 76 -24.68 -14.95 -16.16
C GLU A 76 -23.23 -14.60 -16.51
N CYS A 77 -22.39 -14.49 -15.48
CA CYS A 77 -20.96 -14.33 -15.64
C CYS A 77 -20.30 -15.70 -15.52
N GLN A 78 -19.70 -16.18 -16.60
CA GLN A 78 -18.78 -17.30 -16.55
C GLN A 78 -17.49 -16.83 -15.86
N ILE A 79 -17.03 -17.64 -14.90
CA ILE A 79 -15.84 -17.37 -14.09
C ILE A 79 -14.95 -18.61 -14.18
N THR A 80 -13.74 -18.44 -14.68
CA THR A 80 -12.78 -19.55 -14.81
C THR A 80 -11.48 -19.19 -14.10
N LEU A 81 -10.97 -20.07 -13.24
CA LEU A 81 -9.65 -19.89 -12.65
C LEU A 81 -8.59 -20.03 -13.74
N ARG A 82 -7.79 -18.99 -13.94
CA ARG A 82 -6.69 -18.93 -14.90
C ARG A 82 -5.37 -19.34 -14.27
N ASP A 83 -5.02 -18.73 -13.14
CA ASP A 83 -3.73 -18.90 -12.47
C ASP A 83 -3.86 -18.74 -10.95
N ASP A 84 -2.88 -19.29 -10.23
CA ASP A 84 -2.77 -19.26 -8.77
C ASP A 84 -1.30 -19.30 -8.34
N TRP A 85 -0.86 -18.32 -7.56
CA TRP A 85 0.50 -18.30 -7.00
C TRP A 85 0.53 -17.54 -5.67
N GLN A 86 1.67 -17.63 -4.97
CA GLN A 86 1.89 -16.98 -3.69
C GLN A 86 3.11 -16.05 -3.78
N PRO A 87 2.92 -14.79 -4.21
CA PRO A 87 4.04 -13.86 -4.36
C PRO A 87 4.59 -13.34 -3.03
N HIS A 88 3.79 -13.36 -1.97
CA HIS A 88 4.12 -12.80 -0.67
C HIS A 88 4.08 -13.86 0.43
N ARG A 89 4.88 -13.66 1.50
CA ARG A 89 4.90 -14.55 2.67
C ARG A 89 3.67 -14.36 3.55
N THR A 90 3.11 -13.17 3.57
CA THR A 90 1.93 -12.81 4.38
C THR A 90 0.91 -12.01 3.55
N GLY A 91 -0.14 -11.49 4.20
CA GLY A 91 -1.30 -10.91 3.52
C GLY A 91 -1.00 -9.71 2.64
N ILE A 92 -1.58 -9.74 1.44
CA ILE A 92 -1.52 -8.65 0.47
C ILE A 92 -2.61 -7.63 0.81
N ASN A 93 -2.21 -6.41 1.11
CA ASN A 93 -3.12 -5.34 1.50
C ASN A 93 -3.58 -4.51 0.28
N SER A 94 -2.78 -4.46 -0.78
CA SER A 94 -3.06 -3.67 -1.98
C SER A 94 -2.51 -4.36 -3.22
N ILE A 95 -3.25 -4.32 -4.33
CA ILE A 95 -2.83 -4.85 -5.62
C ILE A 95 -3.30 -3.94 -6.76
N PHE A 96 -2.44 -3.71 -7.75
CA PHE A 96 -2.73 -2.95 -8.97
C PHE A 96 -2.26 -3.72 -10.18
N ILE A 97 -3.03 -3.65 -11.27
CA ILE A 97 -2.71 -4.27 -12.56
C ILE A 97 -2.84 -3.21 -13.65
N ALA A 98 -1.80 -3.05 -14.45
CA ALA A 98 -1.86 -2.30 -15.70
C ALA A 98 -0.57 -2.43 -16.51
N ASN A 99 -0.65 -2.21 -17.81
CA ASN A 99 0.46 -2.29 -18.76
C ASN A 99 1.24 -3.61 -18.68
N GLY A 100 0.56 -4.72 -18.35
CA GLY A 100 1.20 -6.02 -18.16
C GLY A 100 2.06 -6.14 -16.90
N LEU A 101 1.91 -5.21 -15.95
CA LEU A 101 2.57 -5.23 -14.65
C LEU A 101 1.54 -5.44 -13.54
N MET A 102 1.97 -6.17 -12.52
CA MET A 102 1.30 -6.30 -11.24
C MET A 102 2.15 -5.67 -10.16
N LEU A 103 1.56 -4.78 -9.37
CA LEU A 103 2.17 -4.22 -8.18
C LEU A 103 1.36 -4.68 -6.98
N SER A 104 2.02 -5.22 -5.96
CA SER A 104 1.34 -5.59 -4.73
C SER A 104 2.16 -5.25 -3.49
N GLY A 105 1.45 -4.85 -2.44
CA GLY A 105 2.00 -4.41 -1.16
C GLY A 105 1.47 -5.30 -0.06
N SER A 106 2.37 -5.71 0.83
CA SER A 106 2.11 -6.79 1.76
C SER A 106 2.48 -6.45 3.20
N SER A 107 1.87 -7.18 4.12
CA SER A 107 2.21 -7.16 5.54
C SER A 107 3.53 -7.87 5.84
N ASP A 108 4.20 -8.46 4.83
CA ASP A 108 5.53 -9.05 4.97
C ASP A 108 6.67 -8.04 4.80
N GLU A 109 6.35 -6.75 4.87
CA GLU A 109 7.29 -5.63 4.76
C GLU A 109 7.93 -5.53 3.37
N THR A 110 7.22 -6.00 2.34
CA THR A 110 7.65 -5.83 0.96
C THR A 110 6.53 -5.29 0.09
N PHE A 111 6.91 -4.57 -0.96
CA PHE A 111 6.12 -4.51 -2.17
C PHE A 111 6.87 -5.16 -3.32
N ILE A 112 6.13 -5.68 -4.28
CA ILE A 112 6.70 -6.30 -5.47
C ILE A 112 6.15 -5.67 -6.72
N ILE A 113 6.91 -5.84 -7.79
CA ILE A 113 6.50 -5.58 -9.16
C ILE A 113 6.75 -6.88 -9.93
N ASP A 114 5.75 -7.41 -10.63
CA ASP A 114 5.89 -8.62 -11.45
C ASP A 114 5.19 -8.46 -12.81
N LYS A 115 5.61 -9.24 -13.81
CA LYS A 115 5.00 -9.25 -15.14
C LYS A 115 3.77 -10.14 -15.17
N VAL A 116 2.67 -9.64 -15.73
CA VAL A 116 1.43 -10.39 -15.96
C VAL A 116 0.97 -10.27 -17.42
N PRO A 117 0.41 -11.33 -18.03
CA PRO A 117 0.25 -12.68 -17.47
C PRO A 117 1.61 -13.39 -17.29
N ARG A 118 1.70 -14.27 -16.29
CA ARG A 118 2.95 -15.01 -15.99
C ARG A 118 3.16 -16.09 -17.05
N LYS A 119 4.41 -16.28 -17.47
CA LYS A 119 4.75 -17.36 -18.43
C LYS A 119 4.69 -18.75 -17.77
N SER A 120 4.97 -18.81 -16.47
CA SER A 120 4.98 -20.04 -15.67
C SER A 120 4.69 -19.71 -14.21
N VAL A 121 4.13 -20.67 -13.47
CA VAL A 121 3.93 -20.57 -12.00
C VAL A 121 5.26 -20.33 -11.27
N ASN A 122 6.37 -20.81 -11.81
CA ASN A 122 7.71 -20.66 -11.23
C ASN A 122 8.51 -19.50 -11.84
N SER A 123 7.88 -18.58 -12.58
CA SER A 123 8.57 -17.38 -13.05
C SER A 123 9.18 -16.62 -11.87
N LYS A 124 10.38 -16.07 -12.05
CA LYS A 124 11.00 -15.22 -11.04
C LYS A 124 10.25 -13.89 -11.01
N ILE A 125 9.96 -13.40 -9.80
CA ILE A 125 9.41 -12.05 -9.58
C ILE A 125 10.42 -11.03 -10.12
N LEU A 126 9.93 -10.03 -10.85
CA LEU A 126 10.77 -9.00 -11.46
C LEU A 126 11.50 -8.17 -10.40
N HIS A 127 10.76 -7.52 -9.49
CA HIS A 127 11.33 -6.72 -8.40
C HIS A 127 10.66 -7.02 -7.06
N THR A 128 11.47 -7.05 -6.00
CA THR A 128 11.02 -7.14 -4.61
C THR A 128 11.74 -6.07 -3.81
N VAL A 129 10.96 -5.18 -3.17
CA VAL A 129 11.49 -4.02 -2.46
C VAL A 129 11.14 -4.13 -0.99
N SER A 130 12.17 -4.24 -0.15
CA SER A 130 12.01 -4.26 1.31
C SER A 130 11.63 -2.89 1.83
N GLN A 131 10.74 -2.87 2.82
CA GLN A 131 10.25 -1.70 3.53
C GLN A 131 10.57 -1.82 5.01
N PRO A 132 10.62 -0.70 5.74
CA PRO A 132 10.83 -0.73 7.19
C PRO A 132 9.62 -1.28 7.97
N ALA A 133 8.44 -1.31 7.35
CA ALA A 133 7.19 -1.75 7.96
C ALA A 133 6.22 -2.33 6.90
N ALA A 134 5.10 -2.88 7.37
CA ALA A 134 4.05 -3.43 6.52
C ALA A 134 3.53 -2.40 5.50
N VAL A 135 3.44 -2.80 4.23
CA VAL A 135 2.92 -1.97 3.15
C VAL A 135 1.41 -2.13 3.10
N LYS A 136 0.71 -1.18 3.71
CA LYS A 136 -0.76 -1.20 3.81
C LYS A 136 -1.42 -0.52 2.62
N ALA A 137 -0.77 0.47 2.03
CA ALA A 137 -1.26 1.19 0.87
C ALA A 137 -0.16 1.34 -0.17
N LEU A 138 -0.49 1.07 -1.43
CA LEU A 138 0.33 1.42 -2.58
C LEU A 138 -0.46 2.34 -3.49
N LEU A 139 0.24 3.20 -4.20
CA LEU A 139 -0.34 4.12 -5.17
C LEU A 139 0.65 4.36 -6.31
N PRO A 140 0.61 3.52 -7.37
CA PRO A 140 1.38 3.78 -8.58
C PRO A 140 0.75 4.92 -9.38
N LEU A 141 1.43 6.07 -9.40
CA LEU A 141 0.93 7.29 -10.02
C LEU A 141 0.88 7.17 -11.54
N PHE A 142 1.82 6.46 -12.18
CA PHE A 142 1.82 6.23 -13.63
C PHE A 142 0.57 5.49 -14.14
N LEU A 143 -0.18 4.80 -13.26
CA LEU A 143 -1.45 4.17 -13.64
C LEU A 143 -2.62 5.14 -13.73
N ILE A 144 -2.52 6.27 -13.05
CA ILE A 144 -3.55 7.29 -12.95
C ILE A 144 -3.18 8.48 -13.85
N LEU A 145 -1.89 8.82 -13.90
CA LEU A 145 -1.28 9.92 -14.62
C LEU A 145 -0.08 9.37 -15.41
N PRO A 146 -0.24 9.04 -16.71
CA PRO A 146 0.80 8.36 -17.50
C PRO A 146 2.12 9.12 -17.68
N GLU A 147 2.14 10.42 -17.38
CA GLU A 147 3.33 11.27 -17.43
C GLU A 147 4.19 11.19 -16.15
N GLU A 148 3.71 10.49 -15.11
CA GLU A 148 4.30 10.49 -13.77
C GLU A 148 4.86 9.11 -13.40
N ASP A 149 6.18 8.94 -13.46
CA ASP A 149 6.87 7.66 -13.20
C ASP A 149 7.12 7.39 -11.71
N TYR A 150 6.09 7.57 -10.88
CA TYR A 150 6.22 7.45 -9.42
C TYR A 150 5.37 6.33 -8.83
N ILE A 151 5.91 5.68 -7.79
CA ILE A 151 5.17 4.80 -6.89
C ILE A 151 5.21 5.41 -5.50
N VAL A 152 4.03 5.60 -4.89
CA VAL A 152 3.92 6.03 -3.50
C VAL A 152 3.50 4.84 -2.64
N ALA A 153 4.27 4.54 -1.62
CA ALA A 153 4.03 3.46 -0.68
C ALA A 153 3.80 4.02 0.73
N GLY A 154 2.73 3.57 1.38
CA GLY A 154 2.49 3.79 2.81
C GLY A 154 2.98 2.57 3.59
N ALA A 155 4.14 2.70 4.23
CA ALA A 155 4.78 1.65 5.02
C ALA A 155 4.80 2.07 6.49
N GLY A 156 3.97 1.42 7.31
CA GLY A 156 3.72 1.89 8.67
C GLY A 156 3.17 3.31 8.65
N ASP A 157 3.76 4.21 9.43
CA ASP A 157 3.38 5.62 9.58
C ASP A 157 4.00 6.56 8.51
N SER A 158 4.82 6.01 7.62
CA SER A 158 5.68 6.78 6.71
C SER A 158 5.27 6.62 5.25
N ILE A 159 5.32 7.72 4.50
CA ILE A 159 5.14 7.73 3.05
C ILE A 159 6.50 7.66 2.37
N ARG A 160 6.66 6.73 1.43
CA ARG A 160 7.88 6.55 0.64
C ARG A 160 7.56 6.69 -0.84
N ILE A 161 8.32 7.52 -1.53
CA ILE A 161 8.15 7.84 -2.95
C ILE A 161 9.30 7.23 -3.72
N TYR A 162 8.98 6.45 -4.74
CA TYR A 162 9.93 5.77 -5.62
C TYR A 162 9.79 6.28 -7.05
N SER A 163 10.91 6.39 -7.76
CA SER A 163 10.96 6.52 -9.22
C SER A 163 10.88 5.13 -9.85
N TYR A 164 9.97 4.93 -10.80
CA TYR A 164 9.85 3.69 -11.55
C TYR A 164 9.17 3.95 -12.90
N ASP A 165 9.93 3.79 -13.98
CA ASP A 165 9.42 3.85 -15.35
C ASP A 165 8.93 2.45 -15.78
N PRO A 166 7.62 2.27 -16.06
CA PRO A 166 7.08 0.99 -16.52
C PRO A 166 7.63 0.56 -17.89
N SER A 167 8.18 1.48 -18.69
CA SER A 167 8.78 1.21 -20.01
C SER A 167 10.15 0.56 -19.88
N SER A 168 10.94 0.97 -18.89
CA SER A 168 12.22 0.34 -18.49
C SER A 168 12.02 -0.62 -17.31
N ALA A 169 11.04 -1.51 -17.40
CA ALA A 169 10.64 -2.39 -16.29
C ALA A 169 11.76 -3.28 -15.72
N GLU A 170 12.87 -3.48 -16.43
CA GLU A 170 14.02 -4.24 -15.90
C GLU A 170 14.80 -3.47 -14.82
N ASP A 171 14.69 -2.15 -14.78
CA ASP A 171 15.34 -1.32 -13.77
C ASP A 171 14.54 -1.35 -12.46
N PRO A 172 15.20 -1.52 -11.30
CA PRO A 172 14.51 -1.56 -10.02
C PRO A 172 14.00 -0.16 -9.63
N PRO A 173 12.90 -0.08 -8.87
CA PRO A 173 12.40 1.19 -8.36
C PRO A 173 13.42 1.84 -7.40
N GLU A 174 13.70 3.12 -7.62
CA GLU A 174 14.65 3.90 -6.82
C GLU A 174 13.93 4.75 -5.79
N LEU A 175 14.32 4.68 -4.51
CA LEU A 175 13.75 5.51 -3.46
C LEU A 175 14.20 6.97 -3.65
N LEU A 176 13.25 7.87 -3.87
CA LEU A 176 13.52 9.30 -3.98
C LEU A 176 13.37 10.02 -2.64
N ARG A 177 12.35 9.65 -1.86
CA ARG A 177 12.01 10.36 -0.63
C ARG A 177 11.26 9.49 0.37
N GLU A 178 11.50 9.77 1.64
CA GLU A 178 10.75 9.27 2.78
C GLU A 178 10.21 10.46 3.57
N ILE A 179 8.95 10.35 4.00
CA ILE A 179 8.22 11.39 4.72
C ILE A 179 7.58 10.72 5.94
N GLU A 180 7.96 11.18 7.13
CA GLU A 180 7.26 10.85 8.37
C GLU A 180 5.88 11.52 8.32
N ALA A 181 4.87 10.72 7.97
CA ALA A 181 3.59 11.25 7.52
C ALA A 181 2.55 11.29 8.63
N HIS A 182 2.52 10.26 9.48
CA HIS A 182 1.52 10.02 10.51
C HIS A 182 2.18 9.53 11.80
N TRP A 183 1.40 9.35 12.87
CA TRP A 183 1.89 8.75 14.12
C TRP A 183 1.51 7.27 14.26
N HIS A 184 0.64 6.79 13.37
CA HIS A 184 0.22 5.39 13.29
C HIS A 184 0.12 4.98 11.81
N ASP A 185 0.10 3.68 11.56
CA ASP A 185 -0.09 3.05 10.25
C ASP A 185 -1.05 3.80 9.32
N ILE A 186 -0.51 4.12 8.15
CA ILE A 186 -1.25 4.55 6.98
C ILE A 186 -2.09 3.37 6.51
N THR A 187 -3.38 3.61 6.32
CA THR A 187 -4.35 2.58 5.88
C THR A 187 -4.71 2.71 4.42
N SER A 188 -4.64 3.92 3.86
CA SER A 188 -5.03 4.17 2.48
C SER A 188 -4.30 5.38 1.90
N LEU A 189 -4.06 5.32 0.59
CA LEU A 189 -3.51 6.40 -0.22
C LEU A 189 -4.42 6.63 -1.41
N ALA A 190 -4.62 7.89 -1.79
CA ALA A 190 -5.42 8.25 -2.95
C ALA A 190 -4.84 9.47 -3.67
N VAL A 191 -5.03 9.54 -5.00
CA VAL A 191 -4.71 10.73 -5.78
C VAL A 191 -5.82 11.77 -5.61
N TRP A 192 -5.42 13.02 -5.41
CA TRP A 192 -6.27 14.20 -5.54
C TRP A 192 -5.64 15.15 -6.55
N VAL A 193 -6.26 15.26 -7.72
CA VAL A 193 -5.84 16.21 -8.75
C VAL A 193 -6.61 17.50 -8.57
N ARG A 194 -5.89 18.62 -8.46
CA ARG A 194 -6.50 19.95 -8.39
C ARG A 194 -6.10 20.76 -9.61
N THR A 195 -7.11 21.27 -10.33
CA THR A 195 -6.88 22.27 -11.37
C THR A 195 -6.86 23.66 -10.72
N SER A 196 -5.70 24.32 -10.75
CA SER A 196 -5.57 25.70 -10.29
C SER A 196 -6.24 26.68 -11.25
N ASN A 197 -6.54 27.90 -10.79
CA ASN A 197 -7.15 28.96 -11.59
C ASN A 197 -6.33 29.36 -12.84
N LEU A 198 -5.05 28.94 -12.89
CA LEU A 198 -4.14 29.17 -14.00
C LEU A 198 -4.05 27.96 -14.97
N ASN A 199 -4.98 27.00 -14.92
CA ASN A 199 -4.94 25.73 -15.65
C ASN A 199 -3.69 24.86 -15.36
N GLN A 200 -3.02 25.11 -14.23
CA GLN A 200 -1.96 24.21 -13.76
C GLN A 200 -2.59 23.05 -13.00
N VAL A 201 -2.22 21.83 -13.38
CA VAL A 201 -2.62 20.60 -12.70
C VAL A 201 -1.66 20.37 -11.55
N GLU A 202 -2.16 20.44 -10.32
CA GLU A 202 -1.41 20.11 -9.12
C GLU A 202 -1.74 18.68 -8.68
N LEU A 203 -0.69 17.87 -8.53
CA LEU A 203 -0.81 16.51 -8.05
C LEU A 203 -0.64 16.46 -6.54
N TRP A 204 -1.72 16.10 -5.86
CA TRP A 204 -1.72 15.84 -4.43
C TRP A 204 -1.97 14.36 -4.14
N VAL A 205 -1.32 13.85 -3.11
CA VAL A 205 -1.63 12.55 -2.53
C VAL A 205 -2.32 12.76 -1.20
N LEU A 206 -3.43 12.07 -0.99
CA LEU A 206 -4.12 11.98 0.28
C LEU A 206 -3.68 10.73 1.01
N SER A 207 -3.42 10.85 2.31
CA SER A 207 -3.14 9.73 3.20
C SER A 207 -4.15 9.66 4.32
N ALA A 208 -4.62 8.45 4.62
CA ALA A 208 -5.46 8.13 5.76
C ALA A 208 -4.68 7.23 6.72
N SER A 209 -4.85 7.45 8.03
CA SER A 209 -4.13 6.69 9.06
C SER A 209 -5.04 6.28 10.21
N LEU A 210 -4.60 5.25 10.94
CA LEU A 210 -5.19 4.83 12.22
C LEU A 210 -5.04 5.89 13.32
N ASP A 211 -4.24 6.93 13.13
CA ASP A 211 -4.19 8.11 14.00
C ASP A 211 -5.45 9.00 13.92
N SER A 212 -6.46 8.57 13.15
CA SER A 212 -7.73 9.27 12.92
C SER A 212 -7.59 10.58 12.14
N THR A 213 -6.51 10.73 11.35
CA THR A 213 -6.30 11.90 10.49
C THR A 213 -6.30 11.57 9.00
N LEU A 214 -6.68 12.57 8.21
CA LEU A 214 -6.49 12.62 6.76
C LEU A 214 -5.52 13.76 6.46
N ARG A 215 -4.45 13.47 5.72
CA ARG A 215 -3.43 14.46 5.33
C ARG A 215 -3.29 14.52 3.82
N ARG A 216 -2.73 15.62 3.33
CA ARG A 216 -2.49 15.85 1.89
C ARG A 216 -1.06 16.30 1.65
N TRP A 217 -0.48 15.82 0.56
CA TRP A 217 0.93 15.98 0.23
C TRP A 217 1.06 16.42 -1.23
N ASN A 218 1.71 17.56 -1.48
CA ASN A 218 2.00 18.02 -2.84
C ASN A 218 3.27 17.33 -3.33
N ILE A 219 3.14 16.43 -4.31
CA ILE A 219 4.26 15.61 -4.77
C ILE A 219 5.41 16.47 -5.32
N ASN A 220 5.08 17.47 -6.14
CA ASN A 220 6.07 18.36 -6.74
C ASN A 220 6.86 19.17 -5.70
N GLU A 221 6.21 19.63 -4.63
CA GLU A 221 6.90 20.34 -3.54
C GLU A 221 7.76 19.39 -2.69
N THR A 222 7.22 18.21 -2.40
CA THR A 222 7.97 17.21 -1.61
C THR A 222 9.26 16.81 -2.31
N LEU A 223 9.25 16.62 -3.63
CA LEU A 223 10.44 16.27 -4.41
C LEU A 223 11.44 17.44 -4.52
N LYS A 224 10.97 18.69 -4.59
CA LYS A 224 11.83 19.89 -4.71
C LYS A 224 12.54 20.29 -3.42
N SER A 225 12.05 19.86 -2.26
CA SER A 225 12.55 20.30 -0.94
C SER A 225 13.91 19.68 -0.57
N ASN A 226 14.96 20.04 -1.30
CA ASN A 226 16.30 19.45 -1.22
C ASN A 226 17.47 20.43 -1.01
N ASP A 227 17.25 21.66 -0.55
CA ASP A 227 18.37 22.63 -0.40
C ASP A 227 18.65 23.16 1.02
N ASN A 228 17.97 22.72 2.10
CA ASN A 228 18.31 23.20 3.46
C ASN A 228 18.08 22.14 4.55
N LEU A 229 18.72 20.99 4.42
CA LEU A 229 19.05 20.17 5.59
C LEU A 229 20.56 20.22 5.76
N SER A 230 21.06 21.38 6.20
CA SER A 230 22.26 21.39 7.01
C SER A 230 21.96 20.48 8.19
N THR A 231 22.58 19.31 8.20
CA THR A 231 22.63 18.42 9.34
C THR A 231 22.87 19.28 10.58
N PRO A 232 22.00 19.29 11.61
CA PRO A 232 22.42 19.76 12.90
C PRO A 232 23.62 18.90 13.25
N SER A 233 24.79 19.53 13.37
CA SER A 233 25.96 18.85 13.92
C SER A 233 25.49 18.16 15.20
N GLN A 234 25.62 16.83 15.25
CA GLN A 234 25.45 16.11 16.50
C GLN A 234 26.51 16.64 17.46
N GLN A 235 26.16 17.66 18.25
CA GLN A 235 26.81 17.89 19.52
C GLN A 235 26.43 16.67 20.34
N LEU A 236 27.38 15.73 20.43
CA LEU A 236 27.35 14.68 21.43
C LEU A 236 26.97 15.34 22.77
N PRO A 237 25.96 14.85 23.49
CA PRO A 237 25.69 15.36 24.82
C PRO A 237 26.98 15.24 25.65
N PRO A 238 27.30 16.23 26.50
CA PRO A 238 28.47 16.14 27.35
C PRO A 238 28.41 14.83 28.14
N SER A 239 29.52 14.09 28.15
CA SER A 239 29.60 12.83 28.87
C SER A 239 29.34 13.09 30.35
N PHE A 240 28.23 12.56 30.86
CA PHE A 240 27.99 12.49 32.29
C PHE A 240 29.02 11.53 32.89
N LYS A 241 30.03 12.09 33.58
CA LYS A 241 30.78 11.35 34.57
C LYS A 241 29.95 11.36 35.85
N PRO A 242 29.61 10.20 36.45
CA PRO A 242 28.98 10.20 37.76
C PRO A 242 30.02 10.70 38.77
N GLU A 243 29.85 11.92 39.26
CA GLU A 243 30.55 12.37 40.47
C GLU A 243 29.85 11.71 41.66
N ASN A 244 30.51 10.70 42.21
CA ASN A 244 30.04 9.91 43.34
C ASN A 244 30.42 10.65 44.63
N HIS A 245 29.84 11.83 44.83
CA HIS A 245 29.93 12.58 46.08
C HIS A 245 28.51 12.76 46.60
N LEU A 246 28.17 12.06 47.69
CA LEU A 246 26.97 12.38 48.46
C LEU A 246 27.11 13.82 48.95
N THR A 247 26.01 14.55 48.91
CA THR A 247 25.96 15.88 49.50
C THR A 247 26.01 15.76 51.02
N GLU A 248 26.58 16.76 51.71
CA GLU A 248 26.69 16.80 53.18
C GLU A 248 25.30 16.73 53.87
N GLU A 249 24.24 17.08 53.14
CA GLU A 249 22.84 16.96 53.57
C GLU A 249 22.35 15.51 53.49
N GLU A 250 22.65 14.78 52.42
CA GLU A 250 22.33 13.35 52.30
C GLU A 250 23.11 12.49 53.30
N GLU A 251 24.36 12.82 53.62
CA GLU A 251 25.11 12.15 54.69
C GLU A 251 24.49 12.37 56.08
N ARG A 252 23.88 13.54 56.31
CA ARG A 252 23.23 13.87 57.59
C ARG A 252 21.90 13.14 57.74
N GLU A 253 21.10 13.03 56.68
CA GLU A 253 19.86 12.23 56.68
C GLU A 253 20.13 10.74 56.88
N LEU A 254 21.22 10.20 56.29
CA LEU A 254 21.64 8.82 56.49
C LEU A 254 22.09 8.52 57.93
N ALA A 255 22.74 9.49 58.59
CA ALA A 255 23.15 9.35 59.98
C ALA A 255 21.95 9.34 60.95
N GLU A 256 20.95 10.19 60.70
CA GLU A 256 19.70 10.19 61.49
C GLU A 256 18.94 8.87 61.32
N LEU A 257 18.96 8.27 60.13
CA LEU A 257 18.25 7.01 59.86
C LEU A 257 18.94 5.78 60.46
N MET A 258 20.22 5.87 60.82
CA MET A 258 21.00 4.77 61.44
C MET A 258 20.97 4.83 62.98
N ASP A 259 20.63 5.98 63.56
CA ASP A 259 20.49 6.16 65.02
C ASP A 259 19.10 5.71 65.55
N ASP A 260 18.11 5.52 64.67
CA ASP A 260 16.75 5.06 65.02
C ASP A 260 16.61 3.54 65.24
N ASP A 261 17.71 2.76 65.08
CA ASP A 261 17.75 1.30 65.23
C ASP A 261 18.57 0.81 66.47
N LEU A 262 18.74 1.65 67.51
CA LEU A 262 19.36 1.28 68.80
C LEU A 262 18.41 1.31 70.01
#